data_AF-A0A7S4CRN0-F1
#
_entry.id   AF-A0A7S4CRN0-F1
#
_cell.length_a   1.000
_cell.length_b   1.000
_cell.length_c   1.000
_cell.angle_alpha   90.00
_cell.angle_beta   90.00
_cell.angle_gamma   90.00
#
_symmetry.space_group_name_H-M   'P 1'
#
loop_
_entity.id
_entity.type
_entity.pdbx_description
1 polymer ?
#
loop_
_entity_poly.entity_id
_entity_poly.type
_entity_poly.pdbx_seq_one_letter_code
_entity_poly.pdbx_strand_id
1 'polypeptide(L)'
;SNLNEELSQVRWIFSDKTGTLTENEMRFSQCCIGKLVHPEEENPGGLKQYLSKGCEDRQRVIEFMTVLTLCHTVVCSPDERTGQMVYEGQSTDEVALVQGASNNGFAMTHRDTSSTTVEILGVPTYWEILQV
;
A
#
# COMPACT_ATOMS: atom_id res chain seq x y z
N SER A 1 34.61 -32.23 -9.82
CA SER A 1 34.40 -30.77 -9.74
C SER A 1 34.87 -30.34 -8.36
N ASN A 2 35.90 -29.49 -8.26
CA ASN A 2 36.49 -29.09 -6.96
C ASN A 2 35.79 -27.88 -6.33
N LEU A 3 34.53 -27.63 -6.72
CA LEU A 3 33.76 -26.47 -6.30
C LEU A 3 33.63 -26.38 -4.77
N ASN A 4 33.52 -27.52 -4.08
CA ASN A 4 33.44 -27.55 -2.62
C ASN A 4 34.74 -27.05 -1.95
N GLU A 5 35.89 -27.30 -2.56
CA GLU A 5 37.19 -26.80 -2.07
C GLU A 5 37.33 -25.29 -2.36
N GLU A 6 36.88 -24.83 -3.53
CA GLU A 6 36.88 -23.41 -3.88
C GLU A 6 35.94 -22.58 -3.00
N LEU A 7 34.76 -23.10 -2.68
CA LEU A 7 33.81 -22.47 -1.76
C LEU A 7 34.40 -22.30 -0.34
N SER A 8 35.28 -23.22 0.08
CA SER A 8 35.95 -23.13 1.39
C SER A 8 36.98 -21.99 1.48
N GLN A 9 37.41 -21.44 0.34
CA GLN A 9 38.43 -20.40 0.26
C GLN A 9 37.86 -19.00 0.00
N VAL A 10 36.52 -18.87 -0.10
CA VAL A 10 35.86 -17.58 -0.36
C VAL A 10 36.06 -16.62 0.81
N ARG A 11 36.66 -15.46 0.54
CA ARG A 11 36.88 -14.38 1.52
C ARG A 11 35.98 -13.17 1.32
N TRP A 12 35.46 -12.97 0.12
CA TRP A 12 34.60 -11.84 -0.23
C TRP A 12 33.36 -12.36 -0.96
N ILE A 13 32.20 -11.88 -0.54
CA ILE A 13 30.92 -12.12 -1.21
C ILE A 13 30.51 -10.80 -1.84
N PHE A 14 30.31 -10.81 -3.16
CA PHE A 14 29.66 -9.72 -3.87
C PHE A 14 28.20 -10.12 -4.05
N SER A 15 27.30 -9.30 -3.53
CA SER A 15 25.86 -9.54 -3.60
C SER A 15 25.18 -8.36 -4.26
N ASP A 16 24.20 -8.64 -5.10
CA ASP A 16 23.33 -7.60 -5.65
C ASP A 16 22.24 -7.23 -4.63
N LYS A 17 21.75 -5.99 -4.67
CA LYS A 17 20.70 -5.56 -3.75
C LYS A 17 19.36 -6.16 -4.14
N THR A 18 18.93 -5.92 -5.38
CA THR A 18 17.57 -6.25 -5.81
C THR A 18 17.49 -7.70 -6.26
N GLY A 19 16.54 -8.47 -5.72
CA GLY A 19 16.38 -9.88 -6.07
C GLY A 19 17.38 -10.83 -5.40
N THR A 20 18.31 -10.32 -4.58
CA THR A 20 19.14 -11.15 -3.68
C THR A 20 19.00 -10.73 -2.23
N LEU A 21 19.28 -9.47 -1.89
CA LEU A 21 19.10 -8.96 -0.52
C LEU A 21 17.67 -8.56 -0.23
N THR A 22 16.93 -8.07 -1.24
CA THR A 22 15.54 -7.65 -1.11
C THR A 22 14.65 -8.40 -2.09
N GLU A 23 13.50 -8.86 -1.61
CA GLU A 23 12.41 -9.29 -2.47
C GLU A 23 11.85 -8.08 -3.23
N ASN A 24 11.31 -8.29 -4.43
CA ASN A 24 10.67 -7.24 -5.21
C ASN A 24 9.21 -7.03 -4.77
N GLU A 25 9.01 -6.91 -3.46
CA GLU A 25 7.71 -6.73 -2.83
C GLU A 25 7.81 -5.55 -1.86
N MET A 26 6.95 -4.54 -2.06
CA MET A 26 6.85 -3.38 -1.19
C MET A 26 5.61 -3.52 -0.29
N ARG A 27 5.76 -3.19 0.99
CA ARG A 27 4.69 -3.27 2.00
C ARG A 27 4.58 -1.95 2.73
N PHE A 28 3.35 -1.50 2.98
CA PHE A 28 3.11 -0.31 3.80
C PHE A 28 3.33 -0.66 5.27
N SER A 29 4.48 -0.26 5.82
CA SER A 29 4.91 -0.71 7.15
C SER A 29 4.25 0.07 8.29
N GLN A 30 4.31 1.40 8.23
CA GLN A 30 3.78 2.28 9.27
C GLN A 30 3.59 3.69 8.73
N CYS A 31 2.74 4.47 9.38
CA CYS A 31 2.61 5.89 9.12
C CYS A 31 2.52 6.71 10.39
N CYS A 32 2.88 7.99 10.30
CA CYS A 32 2.72 8.95 11.37
C CYS A 32 1.69 9.99 10.95
N ILE A 33 0.59 10.08 11.69
CA ILE A 33 -0.49 11.04 11.45
C ILE A 33 -0.56 11.96 12.68
N GLY A 34 -0.18 13.23 12.48
CA GLY A 34 0.00 14.16 13.59
C GLY A 34 1.16 13.75 14.49
N LYS A 35 0.88 13.28 15.70
CA LYS A 35 1.87 12.78 16.67
C LYS A 35 1.76 11.28 16.94
N LEU A 36 0.85 10.61 16.26
CA LEU A 36 0.55 9.21 16.48
C LEU A 36 1.16 8.36 15.37
N VAL A 37 1.89 7.32 15.78
CA VAL A 37 2.43 6.31 14.88
C VAL A 37 1.44 5.15 14.81
N HIS A 38 1.12 4.74 13.58
CA HIS A 38 0.23 3.63 13.28
C HIS A 38 1.04 2.53 12.57
N PRO A 39 1.32 1.40 13.25
CA PRO A 39 2.11 0.31 12.70
C PRO A 39 1.21 -0.64 11.88
N GLU A 40 1.08 -0.41 10.58
CA GLU A 40 0.25 -1.23 9.69
C GLU A 40 0.80 -2.65 9.53
N GLU A 41 2.13 -2.84 9.53
CA GLU A 41 2.75 -4.16 9.41
C GLU A 41 2.51 -5.04 10.63
N GLU A 42 2.52 -4.45 11.82
CA GLU A 42 2.24 -5.18 13.07
C GLU A 42 0.74 -5.38 13.30
N ASN A 43 -0.10 -4.44 12.84
CA ASN A 43 -1.55 -4.48 13.01
C ASN A 43 -2.30 -4.00 11.75
N PRO A 44 -2.40 -4.85 10.72
CA PRO A 44 -3.07 -4.49 9.47
C PRO A 44 -4.52 -4.08 9.68
N GLY A 45 -4.95 -2.97 9.08
CA GLY A 45 -6.29 -2.43 9.28
C GLY A 45 -6.53 -1.81 10.67
N GLY A 46 -5.48 -1.66 11.49
CA GLY A 46 -5.56 -1.10 12.84
C GLY A 46 -6.09 0.33 12.87
N LEU A 47 -5.84 1.12 11.83
CA LEU A 47 -6.34 2.49 11.72
C LEU A 47 -7.87 2.53 11.57
N LYS A 48 -8.46 1.55 10.86
CA LYS A 48 -9.93 1.42 10.76
C LYS A 48 -10.56 1.19 12.13
N GLN A 49 -9.93 0.36 12.97
CA GLN A 49 -10.38 0.12 14.34
C GLN A 49 -10.17 1.35 15.24
N TYR A 50 -9.11 2.11 15.02
CA TYR A 50 -8.86 3.37 15.71
C TYR A 50 -9.95 4.40 15.39
N LEU A 51 -10.36 4.49 14.11
CA LEU A 51 -11.44 5.37 13.66
C LEU A 51 -12.81 5.01 14.25
N SER A 52 -13.10 3.72 14.46
CA SER A 52 -14.39 3.27 15.00
C SER A 52 -14.54 3.51 16.51
N LYS A 53 -13.44 3.60 17.26
CA LYS A 53 -13.43 3.85 18.71
C LYS A 53 -13.72 5.31 19.10
N GLY A 54 -13.82 6.22 18.14
CA GLY A 54 -13.93 7.66 18.38
C GLY A 54 -12.57 8.22 18.79
N CYS A 55 -11.87 8.82 17.82
CA CYS A 55 -10.56 9.45 18.01
C CYS A 55 -10.64 10.97 17.78
N GLU A 56 -9.81 11.72 18.49
CA GLU A 56 -9.73 13.18 18.36
C GLU A 56 -9.23 13.61 16.98
N ASP A 57 -8.32 12.83 16.39
CA ASP A 57 -7.69 13.10 15.09
C ASP A 57 -8.45 12.53 13.89
N ARG A 58 -9.72 12.14 14.07
CA ARG A 58 -10.52 11.45 13.04
C ARG A 58 -10.45 12.13 11.67
N GLN A 59 -10.60 13.45 11.64
CA GLN A 59 -10.58 14.23 10.40
C GLN A 59 -9.21 14.14 9.69
N ARG A 60 -8.12 14.28 10.44
CA ARG A 60 -6.75 14.19 9.90
C ARG A 60 -6.46 12.80 9.35
N VAL A 61 -6.92 11.77 10.04
CA VAL A 61 -6.76 10.38 9.59
C VAL A 61 -7.53 10.13 8.29
N ILE A 62 -8.77 10.60 8.20
CA ILE A 62 -9.57 10.49 6.97
C ILE A 62 -8.88 11.23 5.82
N GLU A 63 -8.49 12.49 6.02
CA GLU A 63 -7.80 13.28 4.99
C GLU A 63 -6.49 12.62 4.52
N PHE A 64 -5.66 12.17 5.46
CA PHE A 64 -4.40 11.50 5.15
C PHE A 64 -4.62 10.25 4.28
N MET A 65 -5.54 9.38 4.68
CA MET A 65 -5.82 8.15 3.93
C MET A 65 -6.50 8.45 2.59
N THR A 66 -7.39 9.45 2.52
CA THR A 66 -8.00 9.88 1.25
C THR A 66 -6.94 10.38 0.27
N VAL A 67 -5.94 11.15 0.72
CA VAL A 67 -4.84 11.58 -0.15
C VAL A 67 -4.06 10.37 -0.68
N LEU A 68 -3.74 9.39 0.18
CA LEU A 68 -3.08 8.15 -0.25
C LEU A 68 -3.89 7.35 -1.27
N THR A 69 -5.23 7.38 -1.20
CA THR A 69 -6.12 6.67 -2.15
C THR A 69 -6.39 7.45 -3.43
N LEU A 70 -6.05 8.75 -3.52
CA LEU A 70 -6.34 9.58 -4.70
C LEU A 70 -5.08 9.99 -5.46
N CYS A 71 -4.00 10.30 -4.76
CA CYS A 71 -2.78 10.90 -5.32
C CYS A 71 -1.76 9.86 -5.79
N HIS A 72 -2.14 9.04 -6.78
CA HIS A 72 -1.28 8.03 -7.42
C HIS A 72 -1.76 7.76 -8.85
N THR A 73 -1.12 6.84 -9.58
CA THR A 73 -1.57 6.38 -10.92
C THR A 73 -2.01 4.92 -10.99
N VAL A 74 -1.95 4.20 -9.87
CA VAL A 74 -2.42 2.81 -9.70
C VAL A 74 -3.83 2.61 -10.27
N VAL A 75 -4.04 1.51 -10.96
CA VAL A 75 -5.34 1.03 -11.46
C VAL A 75 -5.87 -0.08 -10.57
N CYS A 76 -7.18 -0.29 -10.58
CA CYS A 76 -7.82 -1.34 -9.79
C CYS A 76 -8.72 -2.22 -10.65
N SER A 77 -8.68 -3.52 -10.43
CA SER A 77 -9.51 -4.52 -11.11
C SER A 77 -9.95 -5.59 -10.10
N PRO A 78 -11.16 -6.16 -10.23
CA PRO A 78 -11.54 -7.31 -9.43
C PRO A 78 -10.80 -8.55 -9.92
N ASP A 79 -10.21 -9.32 -8.99
CA ASP A 79 -9.66 -10.64 -9.27
C ASP A 79 -10.77 -11.59 -9.75
N GLU A 80 -10.57 -12.25 -10.90
CA GLU A 80 -11.60 -13.07 -11.54
C GLU A 80 -12.05 -14.27 -10.69
N ARG A 81 -11.20 -14.75 -9.78
CA ARG A 81 -11.44 -15.95 -8.98
C ARG A 81 -12.06 -15.64 -7.62
N THR A 82 -11.64 -14.55 -7.00
CA THR A 82 -11.98 -14.19 -5.61
C THR A 82 -12.94 -13.01 -5.53
N GLY A 83 -13.03 -12.20 -6.59
CA GLY A 83 -13.76 -10.93 -6.60
C GLY A 83 -13.13 -9.84 -5.73
N GLN A 84 -11.94 -10.08 -5.16
CA GLN A 84 -11.24 -9.07 -4.37
C GLN A 84 -10.62 -8.01 -5.28
N MET A 85 -10.59 -6.76 -4.82
CA MET A 85 -9.91 -5.70 -5.56
C MET A 85 -8.40 -5.93 -5.55
N VAL A 86 -7.81 -5.95 -6.75
CA VAL A 86 -6.38 -6.00 -7.01
C VAL A 86 -5.94 -4.62 -7.49
N TYR A 87 -4.78 -4.19 -6.99
CA TYR A 87 -4.17 -2.91 -7.32
C TYR A 87 -2.89 -3.14 -8.13
N GLU A 88 -2.77 -2.50 -9.29
CA GLU A 88 -1.64 -2.64 -10.20
C GLU A 88 -1.13 -1.28 -10.65
N GLY A 89 0.18 -1.15 -10.82
CA GLY A 89 0.80 0.11 -11.20
C GLY A 89 2.26 -0.06 -11.60
N GLN A 90 2.84 0.99 -12.19
CA GLN A 90 4.26 0.98 -12.60
C GLN A 90 5.22 1.07 -11.41
N SER A 91 4.77 1.66 -10.30
CA SER A 91 5.53 1.79 -9.05
C SER A 91 4.97 0.86 -7.99
N THR A 92 5.79 -0.07 -7.50
CA THR A 92 5.41 -0.98 -6.40
C THR A 92 5.20 -0.25 -5.08
N ASP A 93 5.87 0.90 -4.88
CA ASP A 93 5.67 1.76 -3.71
C ASP A 93 4.25 2.36 -3.72
N GLU A 94 3.78 2.86 -4.87
CA GLU A 94 2.41 3.39 -4.99
C GLU A 94 1.37 2.30 -4.74
N VAL A 95 1.57 1.12 -5.30
CA VAL A 95 0.68 -0.03 -5.07
C VAL A 95 0.62 -0.38 -3.58
N ALA A 96 1.75 -0.38 -2.88
CA ALA A 96 1.80 -0.65 -1.45
C ALA A 96 1.03 0.42 -0.64
N LEU A 97 1.14 1.69 -1.00
CA LEU A 97 0.39 2.79 -0.36
C LEU A 97 -1.12 2.61 -0.51
N VAL A 98 -1.59 2.31 -1.74
CA VAL A 98 -3.02 2.10 -2.03
C VAL A 98 -3.54 0.85 -1.33
N GLN A 99 -2.76 -0.23 -1.30
CA GLN A 99 -3.11 -1.44 -0.57
C GLN A 99 -3.23 -1.18 0.94
N GLY A 100 -2.29 -0.43 1.53
CA GLY A 100 -2.34 -0.03 2.93
C GLY A 100 -3.56 0.84 3.24
N ALA A 101 -3.95 1.74 2.34
CA ALA A 101 -5.18 2.52 2.45
C ALA A 101 -6.44 1.62 2.40
N SER A 102 -6.47 0.68 1.46
CA SER A 102 -7.57 -0.28 1.29
C SER A 102 -7.78 -1.16 2.52
N ASN A 103 -6.70 -1.70 3.11
CA ASN A 103 -6.74 -2.48 4.35
C ASN A 103 -7.40 -1.70 5.51
N ASN A 104 -7.27 -0.38 5.50
CA ASN A 104 -7.83 0.52 6.50
C ASN A 104 -9.21 1.09 6.14
N GLY A 105 -9.86 0.54 5.12
CA GLY A 105 -11.21 0.91 4.71
C GLY A 105 -11.27 2.13 3.79
N PHE A 106 -10.18 2.43 3.07
CA PHE A 106 -10.13 3.46 2.03
C PHE A 106 -9.76 2.79 0.72
N ALA A 107 -10.74 2.15 0.08
CA ALA A 107 -10.52 1.28 -1.06
C ALA A 107 -10.90 1.99 -2.36
N MET A 108 -9.98 2.08 -3.31
CA MET A 108 -10.33 2.47 -4.67
C MET A 108 -11.05 1.30 -5.36
N THR A 109 -12.20 1.57 -5.96
CA THR A 109 -13.07 0.56 -6.61
C THR A 109 -13.16 0.77 -8.12
N HIS A 110 -12.96 2.00 -8.59
CA HIS A 110 -12.91 2.32 -10.00
C HIS A 110 -11.97 3.48 -10.27
N ARG A 111 -11.25 3.43 -11.39
CA ARG A 111 -10.45 4.54 -11.89
C ARG A 111 -10.48 4.59 -13.41
N ASP A 112 -10.72 5.79 -13.93
CA ASP A 112 -10.56 6.13 -15.33
C ASP A 112 -9.64 7.37 -15.46
N THR A 113 -9.49 7.92 -16.67
CA THR A 113 -8.61 9.06 -16.95
C THR A 113 -9.12 10.40 -16.39
N SER A 114 -10.38 10.47 -16.03
CA SER A 114 -11.11 11.69 -15.65
C SER A 114 -11.73 11.62 -14.25
N SER A 115 -11.79 10.43 -13.65
CA SER A 115 -12.49 10.20 -12.40
C SER A 115 -12.00 8.98 -11.64
N THR A 116 -12.29 8.95 -10.35
CA THR A 116 -12.00 7.83 -9.46
C THR A 116 -13.15 7.66 -8.48
N THR A 117 -13.57 6.42 -8.29
CA THR A 117 -14.51 6.04 -7.23
C THR A 117 -13.75 5.36 -6.11
N VAL A 118 -13.94 5.86 -4.89
CA VAL A 118 -13.34 5.32 -3.67
C VAL A 118 -14.42 5.00 -2.65
N GLU A 119 -14.30 3.87 -1.97
CA GLU A 119 -15.10 3.51 -0.81
C GLU A 119 -14.37 3.95 0.46
N ILE A 120 -14.92 4.98 1.12
CA ILE A 120 -14.38 5.53 2.36
C ILE A 120 -15.25 5.02 3.52
N LEU A 121 -14.69 4.12 4.31
CA LEU A 121 -15.33 3.51 5.49
C LEU A 121 -16.72 2.91 5.19
N GLY A 122 -16.88 2.28 4.02
CA GLY A 122 -18.15 1.70 3.57
C GLY A 122 -19.04 2.65 2.76
N VAL A 123 -18.62 3.91 2.58
CA VAL A 123 -19.39 4.90 1.82
C VAL A 123 -18.72 5.15 0.46
N PRO A 124 -19.38 4.80 -0.66
CA PRO A 124 -18.86 5.11 -1.98
C PRO A 124 -18.87 6.62 -2.22
N THR A 125 -17.72 7.15 -2.66
CA THR A 125 -17.49 8.56 -2.94
C THR A 125 -16.87 8.71 -4.33
N TYR A 126 -17.42 9.63 -5.13
CA TYR A 126 -16.96 9.90 -6.48
C TYR A 126 -16.09 11.17 -6.51
N TRP A 127 -14.97 11.10 -7.23
CA TRP A 127 -14.02 12.20 -7.41
C TRP A 127 -13.72 12.42 -8.88
N GLU A 128 -13.74 13.68 -9.30
CA GLU A 128 -13.29 14.10 -10.62
C GLU A 128 -11.79 14.42 -10.57
N ILE A 129 -11.03 13.87 -11.51
CA ILE A 129 -9.62 14.17 -11.70
C ILE A 129 -9.51 15.32 -12.69
N LEU A 130 -9.16 16.50 -12.16
CA LEU A 130 -8.99 17.70 -12.99
C LEU A 130 -7.71 17.63 -13.84
N GLN A 131 -6.62 17.12 -13.25
CA GLN A 131 -5.33 16.94 -13.90
C GLN A 131 -4.47 15.94 -13.10
N VAL A 132 -3.59 15.22 -13.80
CA VAL A 132 -2.54 14.35 -13.24
C VAL A 132 -1.17 14.94 -13.60
#